data_AF-A0A7X1YE32-F1
#
_entry.id   AF-A0A7X1YE32-F1
#
_cell.length_a   1.000
_cell.length_b   1.000
_cell.length_c   1.000
_cell.angle_alpha   90.00
_cell.angle_beta   90.00
_cell.angle_gamma   90.00
#
_symmetry.space_group_name_H-M   'P 1'
#
loop_
_entity.id
_entity.type
_entity.pdbx_description
1 polymer ?
#
loop_
_entity_poly.entity_id
_entity_poly.type
_entity_poly.pdbx_seq_one_letter_code
_entity_poly.pdbx_strand_id
1 'polypeptide(L)'
;GNWLTIEESDLFHDYVGRIQMSEQKSTGDLFLQIKSRPAAATYQMWLEGHDLRQILPSRTFYRHRNLLLEHGIDIAIPHVREEQRPSNVVPLKSVLQMRVAQIPSWAYGTDYLFEPRRLA
;
A
#
# COMPACT_ATOMS: atom_id res chain seq x y z
N GLY A 1 -2.65 -40.04 21.81
CA GLY A 1 -2.12 -39.08 20.83
C GLY A 1 -3.28 -38.57 20.03
N ASN A 2 -3.55 -37.26 20.08
CA ASN A 2 -4.59 -36.64 19.26
C ASN A 2 -3.94 -35.51 18.48
N TRP A 3 -3.51 -35.84 17.26
CA TRP A 3 -3.03 -34.87 16.29
C TRP A 3 -4.25 -34.24 15.61
N LEU A 4 -4.53 -32.99 16.00
CA LEU A 4 -4.91 -31.86 15.15
C LEU A 4 -5.97 -32.13 14.05
N THR A 5 -7.24 -31.95 14.41
CA THR A 5 -8.24 -31.47 13.44
C THR A 5 -8.38 -29.96 13.62
N ILE A 6 -7.34 -29.22 13.28
CA ILE A 6 -7.52 -27.80 12.99
C ILE A 6 -8.02 -27.80 11.55
N GLU A 7 -9.30 -27.55 11.35
CA GLU A 7 -9.87 -27.40 10.01
C GLU A 7 -9.09 -26.28 9.29
N GLU A 8 -8.72 -26.52 8.03
CA GLU A 8 -7.89 -25.60 7.24
C GLU A 8 -8.49 -24.18 7.17
N SER A 9 -9.82 -24.09 7.31
CA SER A 9 -10.57 -22.85 7.43
C SER A 9 -10.24 -22.04 8.68
N ASP A 10 -10.02 -22.68 9.83
CA ASP A 10 -9.74 -22.00 11.09
C ASP A 10 -8.33 -21.42 11.09
N LEU A 11 -7.37 -22.16 10.52
CA LEU A 11 -6.02 -21.67 10.28
C LEU A 11 -6.05 -20.50 9.28
N PHE A 12 -6.79 -20.65 8.18
CA PHE A 12 -6.95 -19.59 7.18
C PHE A 12 -7.59 -18.32 7.79
N HIS A 13 -8.64 -18.46 8.59
CA HIS A 13 -9.29 -17.34 9.27
C HIS A 13 -8.40 -16.67 10.33
N ASP A 14 -7.60 -17.44 11.07
CA ASP A 14 -6.61 -16.89 12.01
C ASP A 14 -5.52 -16.11 11.25
N TYR A 15 -5.00 -16.64 10.14
CA TYR A 15 -4.00 -15.93 9.32
C TYR A 15 -4.58 -14.69 8.62
N VAL A 16 -5.78 -14.77 8.03
CA VAL A 16 -6.44 -13.63 7.38
C VAL A 16 -6.88 -12.59 8.42
N GLY A 17 -7.34 -13.01 9.59
CA GLY A 17 -7.68 -12.12 10.71
C GLY A 17 -6.46 -11.35 11.22
N ARG A 18 -5.28 -11.99 11.31
CA ARG A 18 -4.01 -11.32 11.62
C ARG A 18 -3.60 -10.32 10.54
N ILE A 19 -3.85 -10.63 9.27
CA ILE A 19 -3.59 -9.70 8.16
C ILE A 19 -4.53 -8.48 8.23
N GLN A 20 -5.83 -8.67 8.49
CA GLN A 20 -6.81 -7.57 8.58
C GLN A 20 -6.68 -6.71 9.84
N MET A 21 -6.21 -7.26 10.97
CA MET A 21 -5.95 -6.48 12.20
C MET A 21 -4.61 -5.73 12.19
N SER A 22 -3.70 -6.08 11.26
CA SER A 22 -2.39 -5.44 11.09
C SER A 22 -2.43 -4.09 10.38
N GLU A 23 -3.58 -3.64 9.89
CA GLU A 23 -3.71 -2.35 9.19
C GLU A 23 -4.16 -1.19 10.09
N GLN A 24 -4.03 -1.30 11.41
CA GLN A 24 -3.98 -0.10 12.25
C GLN A 24 -2.53 0.39 12.30
N LYS A 25 -2.12 1.13 11.25
CA LYS A 25 -0.84 1.84 11.25
C LYS A 25 -0.73 2.61 12.56
N SER A 26 0.31 2.30 13.33
CA SER A 26 0.68 3.07 14.51
C SER A 26 0.89 4.51 14.06
N THR A 27 -0.07 5.38 14.41
CA THR A 27 0.18 6.82 14.40
C THR A 27 1.44 7.01 15.25
N GLY A 28 2.52 7.45 14.60
CA GLY A 28 3.88 7.31 15.12
C GLY A 28 4.05 7.84 16.55
N ASP A 29 5.06 7.33 17.25
CA ASP A 29 5.42 7.63 18.65
C ASP A 29 5.21 9.09 19.08
N LEU A 30 5.39 10.04 18.16
CA LEU A 30 5.21 11.45 18.39
C LEU A 30 3.77 11.86 18.75
N PHE A 31 2.75 11.17 18.25
CA PHE A 31 1.35 11.42 18.64
C PHE A 31 1.11 11.14 20.13
N LEU A 32 1.83 10.16 20.69
CA LEU A 32 1.79 9.87 22.12
C LEU A 32 2.53 10.95 22.92
N GLN A 33 3.60 11.52 22.36
CA GLN A 33 4.42 12.55 23.02
C GLN A 33 3.77 13.95 23.06
N ILE A 34 2.90 14.29 22.10
CA ILE A 34 2.24 15.61 22.04
C ILE A 34 1.25 15.77 23.20
N LYS A 35 1.59 16.53 24.24
CA LYS A 35 0.75 16.65 25.46
C LYS A 35 -0.69 17.12 25.17
N SER A 36 -0.85 18.09 24.27
CA SER A 36 -2.16 18.64 23.90
C SER A 36 -2.90 17.71 22.94
N ARG A 37 -4.00 17.09 23.38
CA ARG A 37 -4.83 16.22 22.53
C ARG A 37 -5.40 16.94 21.29
N PRO A 38 -5.86 18.20 21.37
CA PRO A 38 -6.23 18.96 20.17
C PRO A 38 -5.07 19.17 19.18
N ALA A 39 -3.85 19.38 19.68
CA ALA A 39 -2.66 19.50 18.83
C ALA A 39 -2.28 18.13 18.21
N ALA A 40 -2.45 17.04 18.95
CA ALA A 40 -2.25 15.68 18.45
C ALA A 40 -3.24 15.34 17.32
N ALA A 41 -4.52 15.75 17.46
CA ALA A 41 -5.51 15.62 16.38
C ALA A 41 -5.15 16.48 15.16
N THR A 42 -4.60 17.68 15.39
CA THR A 42 -4.10 18.55 14.31
C THR A 42 -2.93 17.91 13.58
N TYR A 43 -2.01 17.28 14.31
CA TYR A 43 -0.92 16.50 13.75
C TYR A 43 -1.42 15.33 12.90
N GLN A 44 -2.44 14.60 13.37
CA GLN A 44 -3.06 13.52 12.60
C GLN A 44 -3.65 14.02 11.27
N MET A 45 -4.43 15.10 11.31
CA MET A 45 -4.98 15.73 10.10
C MET A 45 -3.88 16.20 9.14
N TRP A 46 -2.77 16.70 9.69
CA TRP A 46 -1.58 17.08 8.92
C TRP A 46 -0.91 15.87 8.25
N LEU A 47 -0.72 14.75 8.95
CA LEU A 47 -0.20 13.50 8.36
C LEU A 47 -1.09 13.00 7.22
N GLU A 48 -2.40 13.19 7.36
CA GLU A 48 -3.38 12.92 6.31
C GLU A 48 -3.36 13.99 5.19
N GLY A 49 -2.42 14.92 5.17
CA GLY A 49 -2.25 15.88 4.08
C GLY A 49 -3.35 16.94 3.97
N HIS A 50 -4.14 17.16 5.02
CA HIS A 50 -5.14 18.22 5.02
C HIS A 50 -4.52 19.62 5.10
N ASP A 51 -5.10 20.61 4.42
CA ASP A 51 -4.72 22.01 4.58
C ASP A 51 -5.33 22.59 5.87
N LEU A 52 -4.51 22.60 6.92
CA LEU A 52 -4.92 23.06 8.24
C LEU A 52 -5.26 24.56 8.31
N ARG A 53 -4.84 25.39 7.35
CA ARG A 53 -5.21 26.81 7.31
C ARG A 53 -6.68 27.01 6.94
N GLN A 54 -7.27 26.05 6.22
CA GLN A 54 -8.67 26.08 5.84
C GLN A 54 -9.58 25.46 6.90
N ILE A 55 -9.05 24.52 7.69
CA ILE A 55 -9.80 23.77 8.70
C ILE A 55 -9.83 24.50 10.04
N LEU A 56 -8.68 25.04 10.47
CA LEU A 56 -8.54 25.63 11.79
C LEU A 56 -8.68 27.16 11.75
N PRO A 57 -9.32 27.77 12.76
CA PRO A 57 -9.24 29.21 12.93
C PRO A 57 -7.77 29.66 13.06
N SER A 58 -7.44 30.82 12.48
CA SER A 58 -6.06 31.34 12.44
C SER A 58 -5.34 31.29 13.80
N ARG A 59 -6.01 31.73 14.88
CA ARG A 59 -5.44 31.67 16.25
C ARG A 59 -5.12 30.25 16.72
N THR A 60 -5.99 29.29 16.41
CA THR A 60 -5.80 27.87 16.73
C THR A 60 -4.65 27.28 15.91
N PHE A 61 -4.58 27.61 14.63
CA PHE A 61 -3.49 27.20 13.75
C PHE A 61 -2.13 27.60 14.31
N TYR A 62 -1.91 28.89 14.63
CA TYR A 62 -0.63 29.34 15.16
C TYR A 62 -0.30 28.75 16.54
N ARG A 63 -1.31 28.59 17.41
CA ARG A 63 -1.11 27.94 18.71
C ARG A 63 -0.65 26.48 18.54
N HIS A 64 -1.30 25.73 17.65
CA HIS A 64 -0.96 24.32 17.43
C HIS A 64 0.38 24.19 16.72
N ARG A 65 0.69 25.07 15.75
CA ARG A 65 1.99 25.13 15.09
C ARG A 65 3.12 25.31 16.09
N ASN A 66 2.99 26.26 17.02
CA ASN A 66 4.02 26.50 18.04
C ASN A 66 4.28 25.26 18.91
N LEU A 67 3.23 24.56 19.32
CA LEU A 67 3.36 23.32 20.10
C LEU A 67 4.01 22.18 19.29
N LEU A 68 3.68 22.07 18.02
CA LEU A 68 4.22 21.01 17.15
C LEU A 68 5.66 21.31 16.70
N LEU A 69 6.06 22.58 16.64
CA LEU A 69 7.43 23.00 16.38
C LEU A 69 8.40 22.54 17.49
N GLU A 70 7.94 22.39 18.74
CA GLU A 70 8.73 21.79 19.82
C GLU A 70 9.15 20.35 19.50
N HIS A 71 8.38 19.68 18.65
CA HIS A 71 8.63 18.33 18.16
C HIS A 71 9.24 18.31 16.74
N GLY A 72 9.66 19.46 16.21
CA GLY A 72 10.24 19.59 14.87
C GLY A 72 9.24 19.52 13.72
N ILE A 73 7.93 19.64 14.00
CA ILE A 73 6.89 19.61 12.96
C ILE A 73 6.42 21.02 12.65
N ASP A 74 6.52 21.39 11.37
CA ASP A 74 5.90 22.61 10.86
C ASP A 74 4.65 22.30 10.04
N ILE A 75 3.48 22.46 10.65
CA ILE A 75 2.17 22.27 9.99
C ILE A 75 1.83 23.33 8.94
N ALA A 76 2.64 24.38 8.80
CA ALA A 76 2.51 25.34 7.70
C ALA A 76 2.99 24.77 6.36
N ILE A 77 3.82 23.74 6.40
CA ILE A 77 4.33 23.01 5.24
C ILE A 77 3.36 21.84 4.98
N PRO A 78 2.75 21.73 3.79
CA PRO A 78 1.87 20.60 3.47
C PRO A 78 2.60 19.27 3.60
N HIS A 79 1.97 18.29 4.25
CA HIS A 79 2.48 16.93 4.27
C HIS A 79 2.16 16.24 2.95
N VAL A 80 3.17 15.69 2.29
CA VAL A 80 2.97 14.82 1.13
C VAL A 80 2.70 13.42 1.64
N ARG A 81 1.48 12.90 1.45
CA ARG A 81 1.17 11.51 1.79
C ARG A 81 2.15 10.58 1.10
N GLU A 82 2.63 9.54 1.78
CA GLU A 82 3.55 8.55 1.19
C GLU A 82 2.99 7.91 -0.08
N GLU A 83 1.66 7.73 -0.14
CA GLU A 83 0.93 7.23 -1.32
C GLU A 83 1.04 8.15 -2.55
N GLN A 84 1.24 9.45 -2.33
CA GLN A 84 1.39 10.48 -3.35
C GLN A 84 2.85 10.81 -3.63
N ARG A 85 3.79 10.22 -2.88
CA ARG A 85 5.21 10.35 -3.17
C ARG A 85 5.44 9.63 -4.50
N PRO A 86 5.87 10.32 -5.57
CA PRO A 86 6.10 9.67 -6.84
C PRO A 86 7.17 8.59 -6.60
N SER A 87 6.76 7.32 -6.71
CA SER A 87 7.66 6.19 -6.66
C SER A 87 8.57 6.30 -7.88
N ASN A 88 9.75 6.90 -7.69
CA ASN A 88 10.85 6.82 -8.63
C ASN A 88 11.36 5.37 -8.80
N VAL A 89 10.82 4.43 -8.01
CA VAL A 89 11.04 3.00 -8.14
C VAL A 89 10.01 2.42 -9.11
N VAL A 90 10.46 2.06 -10.31
CA VAL A 90 9.67 1.27 -11.26
C VAL A 90 9.70 -0.20 -10.80
N PRO A 91 8.56 -0.85 -10.54
CA PRO A 91 8.55 -2.27 -10.23
C PRO A 91 8.94 -3.08 -11.47
N LEU A 92 10.08 -3.77 -11.43
CA LEU A 92 10.48 -4.75 -12.43
C LEU A 92 9.68 -6.05 -12.24
N LYS A 93 8.38 -6.02 -12.49
CA LYS A 93 7.53 -7.21 -12.43
C LYS A 93 7.19 -7.65 -13.86
N SER A 94 8.01 -8.52 -14.45
CA SER A 94 7.63 -9.21 -15.68
C SER A 94 6.69 -10.36 -15.34
N VAL A 95 5.39 -10.20 -15.59
CA VAL A 95 4.43 -11.30 -15.50
C VAL A 95 4.73 -12.27 -16.64
N LEU A 96 5.01 -13.54 -16.32
CA LEU A 96 5.15 -14.60 -17.34
C LEU A 96 3.80 -14.79 -18.02
N GLN A 97 3.64 -14.27 -19.24
CA GLN A 97 2.46 -14.51 -20.05
C GLN A 97 2.62 -15.83 -20.80
N MET A 98 1.82 -16.83 -20.47
CA MET A 98 1.73 -18.07 -21.25
C MET A 98 1.12 -17.73 -22.62
N ARG A 99 1.92 -17.80 -23.68
CA ARG A 99 1.42 -17.74 -25.06
C ARG A 99 1.45 -19.15 -25.65
N VAL A 100 0.42 -19.50 -26.40
CA VAL A 100 0.40 -20.75 -27.17
C VAL A 100 1.57 -20.73 -28.14
N ALA A 101 2.46 -21.72 -28.04
CA ALA A 101 3.59 -21.87 -28.93
C ALA A 101 3.07 -21.94 -30.37
N GLN A 102 3.50 -20.99 -31.20
CA GLN A 102 3.21 -21.02 -32.63
C GLN A 102 4.21 -21.95 -33.32
N ILE A 103 3.76 -22.61 -34.37
CA ILE A 103 4.66 -23.40 -35.22
C ILE A 103 5.63 -22.42 -35.88
N PRO A 104 6.95 -22.63 -35.75
CA PRO A 104 7.92 -21.72 -36.35
C PRO A 104 7.91 -21.83 -37.87
N SER A 105 8.16 -20.72 -38.56
CA SER A 105 8.07 -20.62 -40.02
C SER A 105 8.97 -21.61 -40.78
N TRP A 106 10.07 -22.04 -40.18
CA TRP A 106 11.00 -23.00 -40.79
C TRP A 106 10.47 -24.44 -40.80
N ALA A 107 9.45 -24.77 -39.99
CA ALA A 107 8.94 -26.14 -39.90
C ALA A 107 8.04 -26.50 -41.08
N TYR A 108 7.45 -25.51 -41.75
CA TYR A 108 6.59 -25.71 -42.92
C TYR A 108 7.37 -26.32 -44.10
N GLY A 109 6.77 -27.31 -44.76
CA GLY A 109 7.39 -28.00 -45.90
C GLY A 109 8.53 -28.95 -45.55
N THR A 110 8.74 -29.25 -44.26
CA THR A 110 9.68 -30.26 -43.78
C THR A 110 8.95 -31.48 -43.23
N ASP A 111 9.65 -32.62 -43.10
CA ASP A 111 9.12 -33.82 -42.45
C ASP A 111 8.84 -33.62 -40.94
N TYR A 112 9.26 -32.49 -40.37
CA TYR A 112 9.05 -32.16 -38.95
C TYR A 112 7.64 -31.65 -38.64
N LEU A 113 6.86 -31.25 -39.65
CA LEU A 113 5.50 -30.77 -39.48
C LEU A 113 4.53 -31.66 -40.25
N PHE A 114 3.67 -32.36 -39.52
CA PHE A 114 2.55 -33.08 -40.14
C PHE A 114 1.40 -32.11 -40.44
N GLU A 115 1.19 -31.82 -41.73
CA GLU A 115 0.01 -31.08 -42.17
C GLU A 115 -1.11 -32.07 -42.53
N PRO A 116 -2.24 -32.07 -41.80
CA PRO A 116 -3.36 -32.94 -42.14
C PRO A 116 -3.87 -32.59 -43.53
N ARG A 117 -4.00 -33.62 -44.38
CA ARG A 117 -4.54 -33.45 -45.74
C ARG A 117 -5.97 -32.91 -45.62
N ARG A 118 -6.23 -31.76 -46.26
CA ARG A 118 -7.60 -31.27 -46.38
C ARG A 118 -8.39 -32.29 -47.22
N LEU A 119 -9.41 -32.88 -46.62
CA LEU A 119 -10.42 -33.60 -47.40
C LEU A 119 -11.14 -32.54 -48.25
N ALA A 120 -11.13 -32.74 -49.56
CA ALA A 120 -11.84 -31.90 -50.52
C ALA A 120 -13.35 -32.08 -50.41
#